data_AF-A0AAD7CA98-F1
#
_entry.id   AF-A0AAD7CA98-F1
#
_cell.length_a   1.000
_cell.length_b   1.000
_cell.length_c   1.000
_cell.angle_alpha   90.00
_cell.angle_beta   90.00
_cell.angle_gamma   90.00
#
_symmetry.space_group_name_H-M   'P 1'
#
loop_
_entity.id
_entity.type
_entity.pdbx_description
1 polymer ?
#
loop_
_entity_poly.entity_id
_entity_poly.type
_entity_poly.pdbx_seq_one_letter_code
_entity_poly.pdbx_strand_id
1 'polypeptide(L)'
;MHDLTSLQSSLLFGSLSLIPNNTLRYILLVLFALLILGHAIHLQRLSVRLNCVERHVDKAEATIRHAKSFCSSKDFLCLVEQGLRLLEVKHTLSRVKCCLLGSTAVLTWKTYRVLSNDIETCATDIKKIQAVVELILEVERQRRFTEDITDTEALLSGFRVSGTHQGHHISASAPCRA
;
A
#
# COMPACT_ATOMS: atom_id res chain seq x y z
N MET A 1 -8.82 -37.10 10.54
CA MET A 1 -7.57 -36.67 9.85
C MET A 1 -6.29 -36.92 10.68
N HIS A 2 -6.33 -37.73 11.75
CA HIS A 2 -5.13 -38.08 12.55
C HIS A 2 -4.39 -39.33 12.04
N ASP A 3 -5.02 -40.14 11.19
CA ASP A 3 -4.47 -41.46 10.83
C ASP A 3 -3.33 -41.37 9.80
N LEU A 4 -3.34 -40.35 8.93
CA LEU A 4 -2.33 -40.23 7.87
C LEU A 4 -0.95 -39.81 8.39
N THR A 5 -0.92 -38.94 9.41
CA THR A 5 0.33 -38.49 10.07
C THR A 5 0.92 -39.58 10.95
N SER A 6 0.07 -40.35 11.64
CA SER A 6 0.46 -41.58 12.33
C SER A 6 1.15 -42.56 11.37
N LEU A 7 0.53 -42.85 10.23
CA LEU A 7 1.04 -43.83 9.26
C LEU A 7 2.38 -43.38 8.62
N GLN A 8 2.53 -42.09 8.30
CA GLN A 8 3.79 -41.53 7.79
C GLN A 8 4.91 -41.56 8.84
N SER A 9 4.60 -41.25 10.10
CA SER A 9 5.59 -41.31 11.18
C SER A 9 6.04 -42.76 11.43
N SER A 10 5.13 -43.74 11.43
CA SER A 10 5.46 -45.16 11.55
C SER A 10 6.31 -45.68 10.40
N LEU A 11 6.08 -45.21 9.17
CA LEU A 11 6.87 -45.55 7.99
C LEU A 11 8.29 -44.96 8.03
N LEU A 12 8.43 -43.71 8.48
CA LEU A 12 9.74 -43.07 8.68
C LEU A 12 10.55 -43.78 9.77
N PHE A 13 9.93 -44.11 10.91
CA PHE A 13 10.60 -44.87 11.98
C PHE A 13 10.94 -46.32 11.55
N GLY A 14 10.08 -46.98 10.78
CA GLY A 14 10.34 -48.32 10.23
C GLY A 14 11.47 -48.35 9.20
N SER A 15 11.58 -47.32 8.35
CA SER A 15 12.67 -47.20 7.36
C SER A 15 13.99 -46.76 7.99
N LEU A 16 13.97 -45.89 9.00
CA LEU A 16 15.13 -45.60 9.85
C LEU A 16 15.62 -46.87 10.54
N SER A 17 14.74 -47.74 11.02
CA SER A 17 15.06 -49.04 11.64
C SER A 17 15.80 -50.04 10.73
N LEU A 18 15.75 -49.88 9.41
CA LEU A 18 16.44 -50.79 8.48
C LEU A 18 17.90 -50.40 8.18
N ILE A 19 18.34 -49.19 8.55
CA ILE A 19 19.72 -48.75 8.31
C ILE A 19 20.60 -49.28 9.44
N PRO A 20 21.57 -50.19 9.19
CA PRO A 20 22.37 -50.81 10.24
C PRO A 20 23.41 -49.86 10.84
N ASN A 21 23.74 -48.76 10.17
CA ASN A 21 24.76 -47.81 10.59
C ASN A 21 24.12 -46.62 11.34
N ASN A 22 24.32 -46.57 12.66
CA ASN A 22 23.77 -45.53 13.54
C ASN A 22 24.19 -44.11 13.13
N THR A 23 25.42 -43.93 12.64
CA THR A 23 25.94 -42.64 12.20
C THR A 23 25.12 -42.07 11.04
N LEU A 24 24.76 -42.93 10.08
CA LEU A 24 23.92 -42.55 8.93
C LEU A 24 22.50 -42.19 9.35
N ARG A 25 21.90 -42.90 10.32
CA ARG A 25 20.59 -42.53 10.88
C ARG A 25 20.60 -41.13 11.51
N TYR A 26 21.63 -40.83 12.32
CA TYR A 26 21.75 -39.51 12.95
C TYR A 26 21.93 -38.40 11.92
N ILE A 27 22.76 -38.63 10.89
CA ILE A 27 22.94 -37.66 9.80
C ILE A 27 21.61 -37.40 9.07
N LEU A 28 20.86 -38.46 8.73
CA LEU A 28 19.54 -38.33 8.09
C LEU A 28 18.51 -37.61 8.97
N LEU A 29 18.47 -37.92 10.27
CA LEU A 29 17.59 -37.22 11.23
C LEU A 29 17.91 -35.73 11.31
N VAL A 30 19.19 -35.38 11.38
CA VAL A 30 19.64 -33.97 11.38
C VAL A 30 19.26 -33.30 10.06
N LEU A 31 19.43 -33.97 8.92
CA LEU A 31 19.05 -33.43 7.61
C LEU A 31 17.54 -33.20 7.51
N PHE A 32 16.73 -34.14 7.99
CA PHE A 32 15.27 -34.00 8.04
C PHE A 32 14.84 -32.85 8.96
N ALA A 33 15.46 -32.73 10.15
CA ALA A 33 15.19 -31.63 11.07
C ALA A 33 15.51 -30.27 10.42
N LEU A 34 16.65 -30.16 9.73
CA LEU A 34 17.04 -28.94 9.01
C LEU A 34 16.06 -28.62 7.86
N LEU A 35 15.58 -29.63 7.13
CA LEU A 35 14.60 -29.44 6.06
C LEU A 35 13.24 -28.93 6.60
N ILE A 36 12.76 -29.50 7.71
CA ILE A 36 11.52 -29.06 8.36
C ILE A 36 11.67 -27.62 8.88
N LEU A 37 12.80 -27.33 9.53
CA LEU A 37 13.09 -25.99 10.06
C LEU A 37 13.19 -24.97 8.94
N GLY A 38 13.88 -25.29 7.84
CA GLY A 38 13.96 -24.47 6.65
C GLY A 38 12.58 -24.19 6.05
N HIS A 39 11.72 -25.20 5.96
CA HIS A 39 10.35 -25.03 5.47
C HIS A 39 9.51 -24.11 6.36
N ALA A 40 9.61 -24.26 7.68
CA ALA A 40 8.91 -23.40 8.65
C ALA A 40 9.35 -21.93 8.53
N ILE A 41 10.65 -21.67 8.36
CA ILE A 41 11.20 -20.32 8.15
C ILE A 41 10.66 -19.70 6.85
N HIS A 42 10.60 -20.48 5.77
CA HIS A 42 10.05 -20.00 4.49
C HIS A 42 8.57 -19.61 4.58
N LEU A 43 7.75 -20.43 5.26
CA LEU A 43 6.34 -20.12 5.51
C LEU A 43 6.15 -18.85 6.37
N GLN A 44 6.93 -18.72 7.44
CA GLN A 44 6.92 -17.51 8.27
C GLN A 44 7.31 -16.27 7.47
N ARG A 45 8.36 -16.36 6.64
CA ARG A 45 8.79 -15.22 5.80
C ARG A 45 7.69 -14.74 4.85
N LEU A 46 6.93 -15.65 4.26
CA LEU A 46 5.85 -15.32 3.34
C LEU A 46 4.68 -14.66 4.07
N SER A 47 4.30 -15.16 5.26
CA SER A 47 3.24 -14.56 6.08
C SER A 47 3.60 -13.15 6.58
N VAL A 48 4.86 -12.93 6.99
CA VAL A 48 5.35 -11.60 7.38
C VAL A 48 5.30 -10.63 6.20
N ARG A 49 5.73 -11.06 5.01
CA ARG A 49 5.62 -10.25 3.79
C ARG A 49 4.16 -9.92 3.46
N LEU A 50 3.26 -10.89 3.55
CA LEU A 50 1.84 -10.68 3.30
C LEU A 50 1.25 -9.62 4.25
N ASN A 51 1.52 -9.72 5.55
CA ASN A 51 1.07 -8.73 6.53
C ASN A 51 1.65 -7.32 6.25
N CYS A 52 2.89 -7.24 5.77
CA CYS A 52 3.48 -5.96 5.38
C CYS A 52 2.72 -5.34 4.19
N VAL A 53 2.40 -6.16 3.19
CA VAL A 53 1.64 -5.70 2.01
C VAL A 53 0.20 -5.32 2.38
N GLU A 54 -0.46 -6.07 3.27
CA GLU A 54 -1.80 -5.70 3.81
C GLU A 54 -1.77 -4.31 4.45
N ARG A 55 -0.76 -3.99 5.27
CA ARG A 55 -0.61 -2.64 5.85
C ARG A 55 -0.43 -1.55 4.78
N HIS A 56 0.25 -1.86 3.67
CA HIS A 56 0.37 -0.93 2.56
C HIS A 56 -0.97 -0.71 1.83
N VAL A 57 -1.81 -1.74 1.71
CA VAL A 57 -3.18 -1.60 1.19
C VAL A 57 -3.99 -0.66 2.08
N ASP A 58 -3.98 -0.87 3.40
CA ASP A 58 -4.73 -0.03 4.33
C ASP A 58 -4.29 1.44 4.26
N LYS A 59 -2.98 1.66 4.14
CA LYS A 59 -2.42 3.01 3.96
C LYS A 59 -2.87 3.63 2.63
N ALA A 60 -2.81 2.89 1.53
CA ALA A 60 -3.26 3.37 0.22
C ALA A 60 -4.77 3.67 0.22
N GLU A 61 -5.57 2.84 0.88
CA GLU A 61 -7.02 3.04 1.03
C GLU A 61 -7.30 4.33 1.82
N ALA A 62 -6.57 4.58 2.91
CA ALA A 62 -6.66 5.82 3.66
C ALA A 62 -6.28 7.05 2.81
N THR A 63 -5.21 6.96 2.00
CA THR A 63 -4.82 8.05 1.08
C THR A 63 -5.89 8.32 0.03
N ILE A 64 -6.50 7.29 -0.56
CA ILE A 64 -7.59 7.46 -1.54
C ILE A 64 -8.82 8.10 -0.90
N ARG A 65 -9.21 7.65 0.32
CA ARG A 65 -10.33 8.26 1.05
C ARG A 65 -10.06 9.74 1.35
N HIS A 66 -8.83 10.08 1.73
CA HIS A 66 -8.43 11.46 1.92
C HIS A 66 -8.51 12.22 0.60
N ALA A 67 -7.92 11.73 -0.50
CA ALA A 67 -7.99 12.40 -1.81
C ALA A 67 -9.42 12.65 -2.29
N LYS A 68 -10.36 11.76 -1.97
CA LYS A 68 -11.78 11.92 -2.33
C LYS A 68 -12.40 13.20 -1.77
N SER A 69 -11.99 13.67 -0.59
CA SER A 69 -12.53 14.91 -0.01
C SER A 69 -11.93 16.18 -0.62
N PHE A 70 -10.84 16.07 -1.40
CA PHE A 70 -10.13 17.22 -1.96
C PHE A 70 -10.32 17.37 -3.47
N CYS A 71 -10.53 16.28 -4.21
CA CYS A 71 -10.54 16.30 -5.68
C CYS A 71 -11.77 16.97 -6.28
N SER A 72 -11.54 17.71 -7.37
CA SER A 72 -12.60 18.20 -8.25
C SER A 72 -13.28 17.06 -9.04
N SER A 73 -14.44 17.35 -9.63
CA SER A 73 -15.27 16.37 -10.35
C SER A 73 -14.58 15.68 -11.54
N LYS A 74 -13.55 16.31 -12.14
CA LYS A 74 -12.77 15.75 -13.26
C LYS A 74 -11.79 14.66 -12.79
N ASP A 75 -11.13 14.86 -11.66
CA ASP A 75 -10.13 13.94 -11.12
C ASP A 75 -10.75 12.80 -10.31
N PHE A 76 -12.03 12.95 -9.96
CA PHE A 76 -12.83 11.94 -9.27
C PHE A 76 -12.89 10.60 -10.03
N LEU A 77 -13.03 10.62 -11.36
CA LEU A 77 -13.06 9.38 -12.16
C LEU A 77 -11.73 8.62 -12.10
N CYS A 78 -10.60 9.34 -12.16
CA CYS A 78 -9.27 8.75 -12.03
C CYS A 78 -9.09 8.14 -10.62
N LEU A 79 -9.55 8.84 -9.59
CA LEU A 79 -9.49 8.34 -8.21
C LEU A 79 -10.35 7.07 -8.01
N VAL A 80 -11.55 7.02 -8.61
CA VAL A 80 -12.40 5.82 -8.60
C VAL A 80 -11.73 4.65 -9.32
N GLU A 81 -11.09 4.90 -10.47
CA GLU A 81 -10.32 3.87 -11.18
C GLU A 81 -9.19 3.32 -10.31
N GLN A 82 -8.43 4.19 -9.63
CA GLN A 82 -7.39 3.75 -8.70
C GLN A 82 -7.96 2.96 -7.51
N GLY A 83 -9.14 3.33 -7.03
CA GLY A 83 -9.87 2.58 -6.00
C GLY A 83 -10.28 1.18 -6.45
N LEU A 84 -10.74 1.03 -7.69
CA LEU A 84 -11.07 -0.27 -8.29
C LEU A 84 -9.82 -1.15 -8.44
N ARG A 85 -8.70 -0.59 -8.92
CA ARG A 85 -7.43 -1.31 -9.00
C ARG A 85 -6.95 -1.76 -7.62
N LEU A 86 -7.11 -0.94 -6.59
CA LEU A 86 -6.77 -1.33 -5.21
C LEU A 86 -7.66 -2.48 -4.71
N LEU A 87 -8.94 -2.49 -5.09
CA LEU A 87 -9.87 -3.59 -4.76
C LEU A 87 -9.44 -4.91 -5.41
N GLU A 88 -8.99 -4.90 -6.66
CA GLU A 88 -8.44 -6.07 -7.35
C GLU A 88 -7.19 -6.62 -6.65
N VAL A 89 -6.29 -5.73 -6.20
CA VAL A 89 -5.12 -6.13 -5.40
C VAL A 89 -5.54 -6.75 -4.07
N LYS A 90 -6.52 -6.17 -3.38
CA LYS A 90 -7.05 -6.71 -2.11
C LYS A 90 -7.69 -8.09 -2.29
N HIS A 91 -8.40 -8.29 -3.40
CA HIS A 91 -8.95 -9.60 -3.76
C HIS A 91 -7.83 -10.62 -4.00
N THR A 92 -6.78 -10.23 -4.74
CA THR A 92 -5.61 -11.09 -5.01
C THR A 92 -4.87 -11.47 -3.73
N LEU A 93 -4.65 -10.52 -2.82
CA LEU A 93 -4.06 -10.77 -1.50
C LEU A 93 -4.92 -11.69 -0.63
N SER A 94 -6.25 -11.53 -0.67
CA SER A 94 -7.18 -12.42 0.01
C SER A 94 -7.09 -13.85 -0.53
N ARG A 95 -6.97 -14.02 -1.85
CA ARG A 95 -6.75 -15.33 -2.47
C ARG A 95 -5.44 -15.96 -2.01
N VAL A 96 -4.35 -15.19 -2.03
CA VAL A 96 -3.01 -15.61 -1.53
C VAL A 96 -3.10 -16.04 -0.06
N LYS A 97 -3.79 -15.27 0.78
CA LYS A 97 -4.03 -15.59 2.19
C LYS A 97 -4.80 -16.90 2.36
N CYS A 98 -5.89 -17.09 1.62
CA CYS A 98 -6.66 -18.33 1.63
C CYS A 98 -5.84 -19.52 1.16
N CYS A 99 -5.00 -19.37 0.14
CA CYS A 99 -4.09 -20.42 -0.30
C CYS A 99 -3.06 -20.79 0.78
N LEU A 100 -2.59 -19.83 1.56
CA LEU A 100 -1.65 -20.09 2.66
C LEU A 100 -2.31 -20.74 3.87
N LEU A 101 -3.53 -20.32 4.22
CA LEU A 101 -4.27 -20.88 5.35
C LEU A 101 -4.89 -22.25 5.03
N GLY A 102 -5.34 -22.45 3.79
CA GLY A 102 -5.98 -23.69 3.33
C GLY A 102 -5.01 -24.80 2.95
N SER A 103 -3.72 -24.51 2.79
CA SER A 103 -2.70 -25.52 2.51
C SER A 103 -2.29 -26.23 3.79
N THR A 104 -3.12 -27.17 4.27
CA THR A 104 -2.75 -28.13 5.31
C THR A 104 -1.73 -29.16 4.83
N ALA A 105 -1.50 -29.24 3.51
CA ALA A 105 -0.44 -30.02 2.87
C ALA A 105 0.81 -29.17 2.64
N VAL A 106 1.99 -29.81 2.70
CA VAL A 106 3.30 -29.21 2.44
C VAL A 106 3.24 -28.35 1.16
N LEU A 107 3.47 -27.05 1.31
CA LEU A 107 3.43 -26.12 0.19
C LEU A 107 4.58 -26.49 -0.77
N THR A 108 4.25 -26.93 -1.98
CA THR A 108 5.29 -27.25 -2.96
C THR A 108 6.11 -25.99 -3.28
N TRP A 109 7.39 -26.16 -3.60
CA TRP A 109 8.27 -25.03 -3.96
C TRP A 109 7.72 -24.20 -5.11
N LYS A 110 7.05 -24.84 -6.08
CA LYS A 110 6.39 -24.17 -7.20
C LYS A 110 5.28 -23.24 -6.70
N THR A 111 4.41 -23.74 -5.83
CA THR A 111 3.33 -22.96 -5.22
C THR A 111 3.91 -21.79 -4.43
N TYR A 112 4.92 -22.03 -3.59
CA TYR A 112 5.60 -20.97 -2.83
C TYR A 112 6.12 -19.85 -3.75
N ARG A 113 6.77 -20.20 -4.86
CA ARG A 113 7.31 -19.22 -5.81
C ARG A 113 6.21 -18.38 -6.47
N VAL A 114 5.10 -19.02 -6.86
CA VAL A 114 3.95 -18.33 -7.44
C VAL A 114 3.36 -17.34 -6.43
N LEU A 115 3.07 -17.78 -5.19
CA LEU A 115 2.54 -16.87 -4.18
C LEU A 115 3.52 -15.74 -3.82
N SER A 116 4.83 -16.02 -3.77
CA SER A 116 5.83 -14.98 -3.52
C SER A 116 5.85 -13.93 -4.63
N ASN A 117 5.75 -14.37 -5.89
CA ASN A 117 5.66 -13.45 -7.02
C ASN A 117 4.36 -12.65 -6.97
N ASP A 118 3.21 -13.29 -6.72
CA ASP A 118 1.92 -12.60 -6.59
C ASP A 118 1.96 -11.51 -5.50
N ILE A 119 2.59 -11.80 -4.35
CA ILE A 119 2.77 -10.82 -3.26
C ILE A 119 3.67 -9.65 -3.71
N GLU A 120 4.77 -9.93 -4.40
CA GLU A 120 5.67 -8.89 -4.90
C GLU A 120 5.00 -8.01 -5.96
N THR A 121 4.23 -8.61 -6.87
CA THR A 121 3.42 -7.88 -7.86
C THR A 121 2.40 -6.98 -7.16
N CYS A 122 1.64 -7.52 -6.21
CA CYS A 122 0.69 -6.74 -5.41
C CYS A 122 1.38 -5.56 -4.71
N ALA A 123 2.57 -5.78 -4.12
CA ALA A 123 3.33 -4.73 -3.47
C ALA A 123 3.76 -3.63 -4.45
N THR A 124 4.17 -3.99 -5.67
CA THR A 124 4.53 -3.00 -6.70
C THR A 124 3.30 -2.21 -7.19
N ASP A 125 2.16 -2.87 -7.35
CA ASP A 125 0.96 -2.21 -7.86
C ASP A 125 0.36 -1.26 -6.83
N ILE A 126 0.39 -1.62 -5.54
CA ILE A 126 0.01 -0.70 -4.46
C ILE A 126 0.87 0.56 -4.49
N LYS A 127 2.20 0.43 -4.67
CA LYS A 127 3.09 1.60 -4.76
C LYS A 127 2.76 2.50 -5.96
N LYS A 128 2.43 1.91 -7.11
CA LYS A 128 2.01 2.67 -8.30
C LYS A 128 0.71 3.42 -8.05
N ILE A 129 -0.29 2.74 -7.48
CA ILE A 129 -1.57 3.35 -7.10
C ILE A 129 -1.32 4.52 -6.15
N GLN A 130 -0.50 4.32 -5.12
CA GLN A 130 -0.17 5.35 -4.14
C GLN A 130 0.51 6.57 -4.80
N ALA A 131 1.48 6.35 -5.68
CA ALA A 131 2.15 7.42 -6.41
C ALA A 131 1.19 8.23 -7.30
N VAL A 132 0.25 7.56 -7.98
CA VAL A 132 -0.77 8.25 -8.79
C VAL A 132 -1.69 9.09 -7.92
N VAL A 133 -2.14 8.56 -6.78
CA VAL A 133 -3.03 9.28 -5.86
C VAL A 133 -2.32 10.48 -5.22
N GLU A 134 -1.05 10.33 -4.84
CA GLU A 134 -0.21 11.43 -4.33
C GLU A 134 0.01 12.51 -5.41
N LEU A 135 0.19 12.12 -6.67
CA LEU A 135 0.30 13.08 -7.78
C LEU A 135 -1.00 13.87 -7.96
N ILE A 136 -2.16 13.23 -7.90
CA ILE A 136 -3.47 13.90 -7.99
C ILE A 136 -3.62 14.91 -6.85
N LEU A 137 -3.27 14.50 -5.62
CA LEU A 137 -3.32 15.39 -4.45
C LEU A 137 -2.40 16.61 -4.60
N GLU A 138 -1.21 16.42 -5.15
CA GLU A 138 -0.27 17.52 -5.36
C GLU A 138 -0.76 18.50 -6.45
N VAL A 139 -1.33 17.98 -7.54
CA VAL A 139 -1.95 18.81 -8.59
C VAL A 139 -3.12 19.62 -8.03
N GLU A 140 -3.99 18.99 -7.23
CA GLU A 140 -5.12 19.67 -6.59
C GLU A 140 -4.65 20.75 -5.60
N ARG A 141 -3.57 20.47 -4.85
CA ARG A 141 -2.96 21.46 -3.95
C ARG A 141 -2.44 22.68 -4.71
N GLN A 142 -1.72 22.46 -5.82
CA GLN A 142 -1.21 23.55 -6.65
C GLN A 142 -2.34 24.38 -7.26
N ARG A 143 -3.44 23.71 -7.66
CA ARG A 143 -4.61 24.39 -8.21
C ARG A 143 -5.25 25.34 -7.19
N ARG A 144 -5.50 24.86 -5.96
CA ARG A 144 -6.05 25.70 -4.88
C ARG A 144 -5.14 26.87 -4.53
N PHE A 145 -3.83 26.63 -4.47
CA PHE A 145 -2.87 27.70 -4.24
C PHE A 145 -2.91 28.77 -5.35
N THR A 146 -3.10 28.34 -6.61
CA THR A 146 -3.26 29.27 -7.74
C THR A 146 -4.57 30.05 -7.65
N GLU A 147 -5.68 29.38 -7.30
CA GLU A 147 -6.99 30.00 -7.09
C GLU A 147 -6.93 31.06 -5.97
N ASP A 148 -6.28 30.75 -4.84
CA ASP A 148 -6.07 31.69 -3.72
C ASP A 148 -5.26 32.93 -4.13
N ILE A 149 -4.23 32.77 -4.98
CA ILE A 149 -3.45 33.88 -5.51
C ILE A 149 -4.30 34.76 -6.43
N THR A 150 -5.05 34.14 -7.35
CA THR A 150 -5.93 34.90 -8.25
C THR A 150 -7.03 35.66 -7.51
N ASP A 151 -7.58 35.08 -6.44
CA ASP A 151 -8.60 35.73 -5.61
C ASP A 151 -8.00 36.89 -4.81
N THR A 152 -6.78 36.76 -4.29
CA THR A 152 -6.09 37.87 -3.63
C THR A 152 -5.70 38.98 -4.60
N GLU A 153 -5.28 38.67 -5.83
CA GLU A 153 -5.04 39.67 -6.88
C GLU A 153 -6.33 40.38 -7.32
N ALA A 154 -7.45 39.66 -7.42
CA ALA A 154 -8.76 40.24 -7.70
C ALA A 154 -9.21 41.21 -6.59
N LEU A 155 -8.99 40.85 -5.32
CA LEU A 155 -9.28 41.73 -4.19
C LEU A 155 -8.37 42.98 -4.19
N LEU A 156 -7.07 42.83 -4.44
CA LEU A 156 -6.12 43.95 -4.49
C LEU A 156 -6.39 44.91 -5.67
N SER A 157 -6.79 44.38 -6.83
CA SER A 157 -7.19 45.21 -7.98
C SER A 157 -8.52 45.94 -7.74
N GLY A 158 -9.48 45.32 -7.07
CA GLY A 158 -10.72 45.97 -6.62
C GLY A 158 -10.49 47.12 -5.63
N PHE A 159 -9.54 46.97 -4.71
CA PHE A 159 -9.09 48.06 -3.82
C PHE A 159 -8.40 49.19 -4.57
N ARG A 160 -7.61 48.88 -5.61
CA ARG A 160 -6.90 49.88 -6.42
C ARG A 160 -7.84 50.76 -7.25
N VAL A 161 -9.01 50.24 -7.65
CA VAL A 161 -10.04 51.00 -8.38
C VAL A 161 -10.90 51.87 -7.44
N SER A 162 -11.04 51.51 -6.16
CA SER A 162 -11.79 52.33 -5.18
C SER A 162 -10.96 53.49 -4.58
N GLY A 163 -9.65 53.53 -4.84
CA GLY A 163 -8.74 54.57 -4.32
C GLY A 163 -8.55 55.82 -5.20
N THR A 164 -9.16 55.90 -6.38
CA THR A 164 -8.93 57.00 -7.36
C THR A 164 -10.11 57.95 -7.56
N HIS A 165 -11.08 58.00 -6.65
CA HIS A 165 -12.13 59.01 -6.64
C HIS A 165 -12.34 59.66 -5.26
N GLN A 166 -11.33 60.39 -4.80
CA GLN A 166 -11.57 61.56 -3.94
C GLN A 166 -10.52 62.64 -4.23
N GLY A 167 -10.69 63.30 -5.38
CA GLY A 167 -10.17 64.64 -5.58
C GLY A 167 -10.91 65.59 -4.64
N HIS A 168 -10.38 65.77 -3.42
CA HIS A 168 -10.67 66.96 -2.64
C HIS A 168 -9.73 68.07 -3.11
N HIS A 169 -10.28 68.93 -3.97
CA HIS A 169 -9.81 70.28 -4.20
C HIS A 169 -9.70 70.99 -2.83
N ILE A 170 -8.51 71.01 -2.24
CA ILE A 170 -8.21 71.95 -1.15
C ILE A 170 -7.88 73.27 -1.85
N SER A 171 -8.90 74.11 -2.03
CA SER A 171 -8.73 75.52 -2.36
C SER A 171 -7.93 76.18 -1.26
N ALA A 172 -6.69 76.54 -1.57
CA ALA A 172 -5.89 77.44 -0.75
C ALA A 172 -6.47 78.85 -0.83
N SER A 173 -7.37 79.19 0.09
CA SER A 173 -7.71 80.58 0.38
C SER A 173 -6.86 81.05 1.57
N ALA A 174 -5.96 82.00 1.29
CA ALA A 174 -5.25 82.78 2.29
C ALA A 174 -6.24 83.49 3.25
N PRO A 175 -5.76 83.86 4.44
CA PRO A 175 -6.09 85.19 4.94
C PRO A 175 -4.84 86.00 5.29
N CYS A 176 -4.91 87.27 4.90
CA CYS A 176 -3.99 88.32 5.24
C CYS A 176 -4.15 88.75 6.72
N ARG A 177 -3.01 89.21 7.27
CA ARG A 177 -2.82 90.27 8.30
C ARG A 177 -3.37 90.07 9.72
N ALA A 178 -2.46 90.21 10.69
CA ALA A 178 -2.28 91.48 11.40
C ALA A 178 -0.77 91.73 11.59
#